data_AF-A0A7J3SNS1-F1
#
_entry.id   AF-A0A7J3SNS1-F1
#
_cell.length_a   1.000
_cell.length_b   1.000
_cell.length_c   1.000
_cell.angle_alpha   90.00
_cell.angle_beta   90.00
_cell.angle_gamma   90.00
#
_symmetry.space_group_name_H-M   'P 1'
#
loop_
_entity.id
_entity.type
_entity.pdbx_description
1 polymer ?
#
loop_
_entity_poly.entity_id
_entity_poly.type
_entity_poly.pdbx_seq_one_letter_code
_entity_poly.pdbx_strand_id
1 'polypeptide(L)'
;MSIDPREYSIQMKLKDISTFIPVMSYKGGVGKTTISTLLSLCLADVGYSVSLLDLDFTNPCVHRMLGIDVKKLMPKEEKGI
;
A
#
# COMPACT_ATOMS: atom_id res chain seq x y z
N MET A 1 18.48 11.35 -22.08
CA MET A 1 18.05 10.95 -20.72
C MET A 1 17.74 9.46 -20.79
N SER A 2 18.44 8.63 -20.02
CA SER A 2 18.12 7.21 -19.91
C SER A 2 16.90 7.08 -19.00
N ILE A 3 15.77 6.59 -19.52
CA ILE A 3 14.57 6.35 -18.71
C ILE A 3 14.79 5.06 -17.93
N ASP A 4 14.57 5.11 -16.61
CA ASP A 4 14.61 3.93 -15.77
C ASP A 4 13.37 3.04 -16.07
N PRO A 5 13.54 1.78 -16.51
CA PRO A 5 12.41 0.92 -16.86
C PRO A 5 11.46 0.64 -15.67
N ARG A 6 11.90 0.85 -14.43
CA ARG A 6 11.06 0.71 -13.22
C ARG A 6 9.98 1.78 -13.15
N GLU A 7 10.27 3.00 -13.59
CA GLU A 7 9.30 4.11 -13.60
C GLU A 7 8.13 3.81 -14.52
N TYR A 8 8.41 3.32 -15.73
CA TYR A 8 7.38 2.88 -16.67
C TYR A 8 6.51 1.76 -16.09
N SER A 9 7.14 0.79 -15.41
CA SER A 9 6.44 -0.33 -14.78
C SER A 9 5.52 0.12 -13.65
N ILE A 10 5.94 1.08 -12.83
CA ILE A 10 5.11 1.68 -11.77
C ILE A 10 3.90 2.39 -12.38
N GLN A 11 4.11 3.23 -13.39
CA GLN A 11 3.00 3.92 -14.09
C GLN A 11 1.98 2.92 -14.63
N MET A 12 2.44 1.83 -15.25
CA MET A 12 1.55 0.80 -15.79
C MET A 12 0.79 0.03 -14.70
N LYS A 13 1.40 -0.25 -13.54
CA LYS A 13 0.73 -0.91 -12.40
C LYS A 13 -0.33 -0.03 -11.74
N LEU A 14 -0.13 1.29 -11.77
CA LEU A 14 -1.00 2.25 -11.09
C LEU A 14 -2.03 2.93 -12.01
N LYS A 15 -1.99 2.64 -13.32
CA LYS A 15 -2.79 3.35 -14.35
C LYS A 15 -4.30 3.32 -14.13
N ASP A 16 -4.82 2.26 -13.49
CA ASP A 16 -6.26 2.04 -13.30
C ASP A 16 -6.74 2.57 -11.93
N ILE A 17 -5.85 3.14 -11.11
CA ILE A 17 -6.20 3.72 -9.81
C ILE A 17 -6.70 5.15 -10.02
N SER A 18 -7.99 5.37 -9.78
CA SER A 18 -8.63 6.68 -9.95
C SER A 18 -8.31 7.68 -8.85
N THR A 19 -7.94 7.21 -7.65
CA THR A 19 -7.82 8.06 -6.47
C THR A 19 -6.72 7.57 -5.55
N PHE A 20 -5.81 8.49 -5.21
CA PHE A 20 -4.72 8.27 -4.26
C PHE A 20 -4.96 9.10 -3.01
N ILE A 21 -4.94 8.46 -1.83
CA ILE A 21 -5.11 9.12 -0.53
C ILE A 21 -3.82 8.89 0.29
N PRO A 22 -2.83 9.79 0.20
CA PRO A 22 -1.62 9.69 1.02
C PRO A 22 -1.92 10.06 2.47
N VAL A 23 -1.58 9.17 3.42
CA VAL A 23 -1.68 9.44 4.86
C VAL A 23 -0.28 9.68 5.42
N MET A 24 0.03 10.94 5.74
CA MET A 24 1.38 11.37 6.11
C MET A 24 1.39 12.13 7.45
N SER A 25 2.52 12.10 8.16
CA SER A 25 2.75 12.86 9.40
C SER A 25 4.23 12.90 9.73
N TYR A 26 4.67 14.05 10.22
CA TYR A 26 6.05 14.35 10.63
C TYR A 26 6.46 13.72 11.96
N LYS A 27 5.54 13.10 12.71
CA LYS A 27 5.81 12.51 14.02
C LYS A 27 5.43 11.02 14.06
N GLY A 28 6.24 10.22 14.76
CA GLY A 28 5.92 8.82 15.08
C GLY A 28 4.79 8.71 16.10
N GLY A 29 4.00 7.64 16.04
CA GLY A 29 2.98 7.35 17.06
C GLY A 29 1.69 8.17 17.00
N VAL A 30 1.46 9.00 15.97
CA VAL A 30 0.23 9.80 15.83
C VAL A 30 -0.98 9.03 15.30
N GLY A 31 -0.84 7.72 15.05
CA GLY A 31 -1.92 6.89 14.52
C GLY A 31 -2.07 6.85 13.00
N LYS A 32 -1.04 7.24 12.22
CA LYS A 32 -1.06 7.16 10.73
C LYS A 32 -1.54 5.81 10.21
N THR A 33 -0.87 4.73 10.65
CA THR A 33 -1.19 3.36 10.22
C THR A 33 -2.59 2.95 10.65
N THR A 34 -3.01 3.37 11.83
CA THR A 34 -4.37 3.11 12.34
C THR A 34 -5.42 3.77 11.45
N ILE A 35 -5.22 5.06 11.14
CA ILE A 35 -6.14 5.82 10.29
C ILE A 35 -6.15 5.27 8.87
N SER A 36 -5.00 5.01 8.26
CA SER A 36 -4.95 4.48 6.88
C SER A 36 -5.59 3.09 6.78
N THR A 37 -5.33 2.20 7.75
CA THR A 37 -5.91 0.85 7.78
C THR A 37 -7.42 0.89 7.96
N LEU A 38 -7.91 1.65 8.95
CA LEU A 38 -9.35 1.76 9.20
C LEU A 38 -10.08 2.44 8.04
N LEU A 39 -9.51 3.50 7.46
CA LEU A 39 -10.08 4.14 6.28
C LEU A 39 -10.21 3.16 5.11
N SER A 40 -9.18 2.36 4.85
CA SER A 40 -9.23 1.33 3.81
C SER A 40 -10.30 0.28 4.07
N LEU A 41 -10.43 -0.20 5.31
CA LEU A 41 -11.46 -1.18 5.67
C LEU A 41 -12.87 -0.59 5.56
N CYS A 42 -13.11 0.64 6.03
CA CYS A 42 -14.41 1.30 5.91
C CYS A 42 -14.81 1.54 4.45
N LEU A 43 -13.85 1.95 3.59
CA LEU A 43 -14.12 2.12 2.16
C LEU A 43 -14.44 0.79 1.48
N ALA A 44 -13.73 -0.28 1.85
CA ALA A 44 -14.02 -1.62 1.34
C ALA A 44 -15.40 -2.12 1.82
N ASP A 45 -15.77 -1.85 3.07
CA ASP A 45 -17.06 -2.23 3.67
C ASP A 45 -18.25 -1.58 2.95
N VAL A 46 -18.10 -0.34 2.49
CA VAL A 46 -19.15 0.35 1.70
C VAL A 46 -19.07 0.07 0.19
N GLY A 47 -18.27 -0.90 -0.24
CA GLY A 47 -18.28 -1.46 -1.59
C GLY A 47 -17.25 -0.89 -2.57
N TYR A 48 -16.28 -0.09 -2.13
CA TYR A 48 -15.18 0.35 -3.00
C TYR A 48 -14.13 -0.75 -3.19
N SER A 49 -13.52 -0.79 -4.38
CA SER A 49 -12.28 -1.52 -4.59
C SER A 49 -11.12 -0.74 -3.98
N VAL A 50 -10.47 -1.30 -2.96
CA VAL A 50 -9.47 -0.58 -2.16
C VAL A 50 -8.16 -1.36 -2.13
N SER A 51 -7.07 -0.64 -2.35
CA SER A 51 -5.70 -1.10 -2.12
C SER A 51 -5.08 -0.29 -0.99
N LEU A 52 -4.36 -0.95 -0.08
CA LEU A 52 -3.61 -0.31 1.00
C LEU A 52 -2.11 -0.59 0.80
N LEU A 53 -1.31 0.48 0.73
CA LEU A 53 0.13 0.42 0.54
C LEU A 53 0.84 0.98 1.79
N ASP A 54 1.60 0.13 2.49
CA ASP A 54 2.46 0.54 3.61
C ASP A 54 3.84 0.93 3.08
N LEU A 55 4.19 2.21 3.17
CA LEU A 55 5.50 2.75 2.78
C LEU A 55 6.42 3.01 3.98
N ASP A 56 6.04 2.62 5.20
CA ASP A 56 6.93 2.69 6.35
C ASP A 56 7.93 1.53 6.35
N PHE A 57 9.08 1.76 5.74
CA PHE A 57 10.15 0.77 5.67
C PHE A 57 10.79 0.46 7.03
N THR A 58 10.71 1.37 8.00
CA THR A 58 11.40 1.20 9.28
C THR A 58 10.60 0.33 10.23
N ASN A 59 9.28 0.50 10.24
CA ASN A 59 8.38 -0.19 11.15
C ASN A 59 7.04 -0.48 10.47
N PRO A 60 7.00 -1.38 9.46
CA PRO A 60 5.75 -1.73 8.80
C PRO A 60 4.80 -2.37 9.81
N CYS A 61 3.57 -1.85 9.87
CA CYS A 61 2.60 -2.23 10.89
C CYS A 61 1.26 -2.69 10.32
N VAL A 62 0.97 -2.41 9.04
CA VAL A 62 -0.32 -2.75 8.43
C VAL A 62 -0.61 -4.25 8.48
N HIS A 63 0.36 -5.09 8.11
CA HIS A 63 0.17 -6.55 8.11
C HIS A 63 -0.18 -7.10 9.51
N ARG A 64 0.43 -6.56 10.57
CA ARG A 64 0.10 -6.93 11.96
C ARG A 64 -1.31 -6.49 12.33
N MET A 65 -1.70 -5.26 11.97
CA MET A 65 -3.06 -4.75 12.21
C MET A 65 -4.13 -5.59 11.50
N LEU A 66 -3.83 -6.10 10.31
CA LEU A 66 -4.74 -6.94 9.54
C LEU A 66 -4.68 -8.43 9.93
N GLY A 67 -3.84 -8.83 10.89
CA GLY A 67 -3.67 -10.23 11.27
C GLY A 67 -3.04 -11.10 10.19
N ILE A 68 -2.28 -10.49 9.26
CA ILE A 68 -1.67 -11.14 8.11
C ILE A 68 -0.28 -11.68 8.49
N ASP A 69 -0.11 -13.00 8.36
CA ASP A 69 1.20 -13.64 8.48
C ASP A 69 1.98 -13.53 7.17
N VAL A 70 2.87 -12.53 7.12
CA VAL A 70 3.72 -12.26 5.94
C VAL A 70 4.63 -13.43 5.57
N LYS A 71 4.98 -14.34 6.50
CA LYS A 71 5.82 -15.51 6.18
C LYS A 71 5.08 -16.52 5.31
N LYS A 72 3.74 -16.50 5.33
CA LYS A 72 2.88 -17.34 4.51
C LYS A 72 2.49 -16.68 3.19
N LEU A 73 2.85 -15.41 3.00
CA LEU A 73 2.61 -14.68 1.77
C LEU A 73 3.89 -14.67 0.94
N MET A 74 3.84 -15.34 -0.21
CA MET A 74 4.84 -15.16 -1.25
C MET A 74 4.18 -14.33 -2.37
N PRO A 75 4.68 -13.12 -2.67
CA PRO A 75 4.23 -12.40 -3.85
C PRO A 75 4.53 -13.28 -5.07
N LYS A 76 3.52 -13.48 -5.93
CA LYS A 76 3.72 -14.16 -7.21
C LYS A 76 4.31 -13.15 -8.18
N GLU A 77 5.55 -13.39 -8.60
CA GLU A 77 6.18 -12.63 -9.68
C GLU A 77 5.68 -13.16 -11.03
N GLU A 78 4.79 -12.41 -11.69
CA GLU A 78 4.23 -12.82 -12.98
C GLU A 78 5.06 -12.35 -14.20
N LYS A 79 5.88 -11.30 -14.04
CA LYS A 79 6.55 -10.62 -15.17
C LYS A 79 8.02 -10.27 -14.94
N GLY A 80 8.69 -10.91 -13.97
CA GLY A 80 10.14 -10.77 -13.77
C GLY A 80 10.59 -9.31 -13.57
N ILE A 81 10.25 -8.75 -12.41
CA ILE A 81 11.11 -7.82 -11.66
C ILE A 81 10.97 -8.21 -10.19
#